data_AF-A0A8J3T260-F1
#
_entry.id   AF-A0A8J3T260-F1
#
_cell.length_a   1.000
_cell.length_b   1.000
_cell.length_c   1.000
_cell.angle_alpha   90.00
_cell.angle_beta   90.00
_cell.angle_gamma   90.00
#
_symmetry.space_group_name_H-M   'P 1'
#
loop_
_entity.id
_entity.type
_entity.pdbx_description
1 polymer ?
#
loop_
_entity_poly.entity_id
_entity_poly.type
_entity_poly.pdbx_seq_one_letter_code
_entity_poly.pdbx_strand_id
1 'polypeptide(L)'
;MAAGILVLTATPASAAPVKIMPLGDSITGSPGCWRALLWNRLQSTGHTNIDFVGTLPPQGCGVAHDGDNEGHGGFLATNVAAQNQLPAWLAATRPDVVMMHFGTNDVWSNIPPATILGAYTTLVNQMRASNPGMKILVAKIIPLNPPTCSECAQRAVNFDNAIPAWASATSTSQSPVVVVDQWTGFNTGTDTYDGVHPNAAGDQKIADRWYPALVNLLSGSSPTPTVTPTATPTVTPTATPTVTPTVTPTVTPTVTPAGGCTATFKNAGQWPGGFQGEVTVKNTGTAATSAWTVRWTFADGQRINQIWNGTLTVNGADVSVRNVGWNGSLSPGASATFGFLASWNGGDGAPVLACSPM
;
A
#
# COMPACT_ATOMS: atom_id res chain seq x y z
N MET A 1 39.16 39.17 -49.86
CA MET A 1 38.58 38.72 -48.57
C MET A 1 37.68 37.54 -48.87
N ALA A 2 38.07 36.32 -48.47
CA ALA A 2 37.25 35.13 -48.65
C ALA A 2 36.38 34.96 -47.41
N ALA A 3 35.07 35.08 -47.55
CA ALA A 3 34.11 34.83 -46.49
C ALA A 3 33.95 33.32 -46.31
N GLY A 4 34.53 32.78 -45.24
CA GLY A 4 34.30 31.39 -44.83
C GLY A 4 32.89 31.23 -44.27
N ILE A 5 32.08 30.40 -44.93
CA ILE A 5 30.78 29.96 -44.42
C ILE A 5 31.06 28.99 -43.27
N LEU A 6 30.80 29.44 -42.04
CA LEU A 6 30.84 28.62 -40.84
C LEU A 6 29.58 27.74 -40.81
N VAL A 7 29.71 26.48 -41.20
CA VAL A 7 28.64 25.48 -41.05
C VAL A 7 28.63 25.05 -39.58
N LEU A 8 27.71 25.60 -38.79
CA LEU A 8 27.40 25.14 -37.45
C LEU A 8 26.68 23.80 -37.55
N THR A 9 27.37 22.70 -37.25
CA THR A 9 26.75 21.40 -37.04
C THR A 9 25.94 21.46 -35.75
N ALA A 10 24.61 21.60 -35.85
CA ALA A 10 23.73 21.46 -34.70
C ALA A 10 23.84 20.02 -34.17
N THR A 11 24.30 19.86 -32.93
CA THR A 11 24.21 18.59 -32.23
C THR A 11 22.74 18.25 -32.02
N PRO A 12 22.29 17.02 -32.31
CA PRO A 12 20.90 16.64 -32.03
C PRO A 12 20.64 16.79 -30.52
N ALA A 13 19.55 17.48 -30.17
CA ALA A 13 19.11 17.59 -28.79
C ALA A 13 18.86 16.18 -28.24
N SER A 14 19.35 15.90 -27.03
CA SER A 14 19.06 14.64 -26.33
C SER A 14 17.54 14.48 -26.20
N ALA A 15 17.02 13.28 -26.49
CA ALA A 15 15.61 12.98 -26.29
C ALA A 15 15.24 13.23 -24.81
N ALA A 16 14.07 13.82 -24.56
CA ALA A 16 13.57 14.02 -23.20
C ALA A 16 13.48 12.66 -22.46
N PRO A 17 13.74 12.63 -21.14
CA PRO A 17 13.64 11.40 -20.37
C PRO A 17 12.19 10.91 -20.34
N VAL A 18 12.02 9.59 -20.35
CA VAL A 18 10.69 8.97 -20.18
C VAL A 18 10.28 9.09 -18.72
N LYS A 19 9.12 9.71 -18.46
CA LYS A 19 8.61 9.93 -17.11
C LYS A 19 7.76 8.76 -16.64
N ILE A 20 8.13 8.18 -15.51
CA ILE A 20 7.52 6.97 -14.97
C ILE A 20 6.99 7.30 -13.57
N MET A 21 5.68 7.13 -13.36
CA MET A 21 5.05 7.32 -12.05
C MET A 21 4.81 5.98 -11.37
N PRO A 22 5.54 5.64 -10.29
CA PRO A 22 5.14 4.60 -9.36
C PRO A 22 3.91 5.09 -8.57
N LEU A 23 2.74 4.52 -8.84
CA LEU A 23 1.47 4.87 -8.22
C LEU A 23 0.98 3.73 -7.34
N GLY A 24 0.56 4.03 -6.11
CA GLY A 24 -0.03 2.98 -5.26
C GLY A 24 -0.27 3.38 -3.82
N ASP A 25 -0.29 2.37 -2.97
CA ASP A 25 -0.44 2.51 -1.52
C ASP A 25 0.92 2.45 -0.78
N SER A 26 0.93 1.98 0.47
CA SER A 26 2.14 1.82 1.29
C SER A 26 3.17 0.89 0.66
N ILE A 27 2.75 -0.12 -0.12
CA ILE A 27 3.69 -1.02 -0.79
C ILE A 27 4.48 -0.26 -1.86
N THR A 28 3.91 0.79 -2.46
CA THR A 28 4.64 1.67 -3.39
C THR A 28 5.43 2.74 -2.64
N GLY A 29 4.81 3.42 -1.68
CA GLY A 29 5.41 4.54 -0.96
C GLY A 29 6.40 4.08 0.09
N SER A 30 5.90 3.74 1.28
CA SER A 30 6.71 3.29 2.42
C SER A 30 5.90 2.36 3.33
N PRO A 31 6.56 1.36 3.95
CA PRO A 31 7.99 1.07 3.89
C PRO A 31 8.36 0.11 2.74
N GLY A 32 9.58 0.27 2.21
CA GLY A 32 10.12 -0.60 1.17
C GLY A 32 11.26 0.06 0.41
N CYS A 33 12.00 -0.77 -0.33
CA CYS A 33 13.17 -0.40 -1.11
C CYS A 33 13.06 -0.78 -2.60
N TRP A 34 11.98 -1.44 -3.04
CA TRP A 34 11.91 -1.98 -4.41
C TRP A 34 12.09 -0.92 -5.50
N ARG A 35 11.65 0.33 -5.28
CA ARG A 35 11.85 1.44 -6.23
C ARG A 35 13.34 1.74 -6.42
N ALA A 36 14.11 1.78 -5.33
CA ALA A 36 15.55 1.98 -5.38
C ALA A 36 16.26 0.82 -6.10
N LEU A 37 15.85 -0.43 -5.82
CA LEU A 37 16.40 -1.61 -6.49
C LEU A 37 16.12 -1.58 -8.01
N LEU A 38 14.88 -1.26 -8.38
CA LEU A 38 14.47 -1.13 -9.77
C LEU A 38 15.22 -0.01 -10.48
N TRP A 39 15.28 1.19 -9.88
CA TRP A 39 16.00 2.34 -10.42
C TRP A 39 17.45 2.00 -10.70
N ASN A 40 18.16 1.49 -9.70
CA ASN A 40 19.58 1.15 -9.84
C ASN A 40 19.82 0.04 -10.88
N ARG A 41 18.89 -0.91 -11.00
CA ARG A 41 18.95 -1.92 -12.05
C ARG A 41 18.75 -1.31 -13.44
N LEU A 42 17.78 -0.41 -13.63
CA LEU A 42 17.57 0.31 -14.89
C LEU A 42 18.82 1.11 -15.29
N GLN A 43 19.37 1.88 -14.35
CA GLN A 43 20.57 2.69 -14.59
C GLN A 43 21.78 1.82 -14.95
N SER A 44 22.04 0.76 -14.18
CA SER A 44 23.19 -0.14 -14.42
C SER A 44 23.08 -0.98 -15.69
N THR A 45 21.89 -1.09 -16.28
CA THR A 45 21.64 -1.82 -17.54
C THR A 45 21.44 -0.91 -18.74
N GLY A 46 21.69 0.39 -18.58
CA GLY A 46 21.72 1.37 -19.69
C GLY A 46 20.39 2.07 -19.97
N HIS A 47 19.36 1.84 -19.16
CA HIS A 47 18.09 2.58 -19.23
C HIS A 47 18.18 3.88 -18.43
N THR A 48 19.08 4.77 -18.83
CA THR A 48 19.45 5.98 -18.06
C THR A 48 18.63 7.22 -18.40
N ASN A 49 17.99 7.27 -19.58
CA ASN A 49 17.14 8.40 -20.01
C ASN A 49 15.69 8.25 -19.51
N ILE A 50 15.55 8.13 -18.19
CA ILE A 50 14.27 7.98 -17.47
C ILE A 50 14.23 8.93 -16.27
N ASP A 51 13.03 9.21 -15.81
CA ASP A 51 12.72 10.12 -14.70
C ASP A 51 11.60 9.48 -13.89
N PHE A 52 11.85 9.12 -12.64
CA PHE A 52 10.74 8.73 -11.74
C PHE A 52 10.04 10.02 -11.32
N VAL A 53 8.71 10.02 -11.38
CA VAL A 53 7.92 11.22 -11.11
C VAL A 53 6.77 10.94 -10.16
N GLY A 54 6.47 11.93 -9.34
CA GLY A 54 5.39 11.87 -8.37
C GLY A 54 5.41 13.13 -7.50
N THR A 55 4.33 13.38 -6.76
CA THR A 55 4.28 14.52 -5.85
C THR A 55 4.96 14.24 -4.50
N LEU A 56 5.26 12.96 -4.22
CA LEU A 56 5.95 12.57 -3.00
C LEU A 56 7.44 12.39 -3.26
N PRO A 57 8.30 12.87 -2.33
CA PRO A 57 9.74 12.69 -2.43
C PRO A 57 10.13 11.21 -2.25
N PRO A 58 11.43 10.87 -2.39
CA PRO A 58 11.96 9.59 -1.93
C PRO A 58 11.49 9.25 -0.51
N GLN A 59 10.74 8.16 -0.41
CA GLN A 59 10.19 7.62 0.84
C GLN A 59 10.63 6.19 1.00
N GLY A 60 10.99 5.79 2.22
CA GLY A 60 11.54 4.45 2.46
C GLY A 60 12.91 4.29 1.78
N CYS A 61 13.76 3.46 2.35
CA CYS A 61 15.09 3.13 1.80
C CYS A 61 16.16 4.23 1.87
N GLY A 62 17.31 3.92 2.48
CA GLY A 62 18.49 4.80 2.51
C GLY A 62 19.42 4.67 1.29
N VAL A 63 18.97 4.00 0.23
CA VAL A 63 19.77 3.78 -0.99
C VAL A 63 19.55 4.97 -1.94
N ALA A 64 20.63 5.53 -2.49
CA ALA A 64 20.53 6.60 -3.47
C ALA A 64 19.81 6.12 -4.74
N HIS A 65 18.80 6.88 -5.16
CA HIS A 65 18.01 6.68 -6.37
C HIS A 65 17.20 7.95 -6.66
N ASP A 66 16.65 8.06 -7.86
CA ASP A 66 15.47 8.90 -8.06
C ASP A 66 14.27 8.19 -7.42
N GLY A 67 13.73 8.79 -6.37
CA GLY A 67 12.71 8.19 -5.52
C GLY A 67 11.37 8.91 -5.57
N ASP A 68 11.18 9.84 -6.49
CA ASP A 68 9.91 10.51 -6.68
C ASP A 68 8.82 9.45 -6.99
N ASN A 69 7.67 9.59 -6.33
CA ASN A 69 6.62 8.59 -6.42
C ASN A 69 5.25 9.15 -6.03
N GLU A 70 4.23 8.33 -6.25
CA GLU A 70 2.83 8.61 -5.90
C GLU A 70 2.28 7.45 -5.05
N GLY A 71 3.06 7.00 -4.06
CA GLY A 71 2.71 5.93 -3.14
C GLY A 71 2.14 6.45 -1.81
N HIS A 72 0.85 6.22 -1.56
CA HIS A 72 0.14 6.80 -0.42
C HIS A 72 -0.28 5.74 0.60
N GLY A 73 0.42 5.67 1.73
CA GLY A 73 0.13 4.71 2.80
C GLY A 73 -1.33 4.74 3.28
N GLY A 74 -1.97 3.57 3.30
CA GLY A 74 -3.37 3.41 3.73
C GLY A 74 -4.43 3.91 2.72
N PHE A 75 -4.04 4.42 1.55
CA PHE A 75 -5.01 4.87 0.56
C PHE A 75 -5.68 3.67 -0.10
N LEU A 76 -6.94 3.88 -0.51
CA LEU A 76 -7.72 2.90 -1.26
C LEU A 76 -7.86 3.40 -2.70
N ALA A 77 -7.71 2.53 -3.69
CA ALA A 77 -7.89 2.87 -5.09
C ALA A 77 -9.31 3.40 -5.35
N THR A 78 -10.31 2.82 -4.69
CA THR A 78 -11.70 3.28 -4.75
C THR A 78 -11.87 4.71 -4.23
N ASN A 79 -11.22 5.07 -3.13
CA ASN A 79 -11.27 6.43 -2.60
C ASN A 79 -10.56 7.43 -3.50
N VAL A 80 -9.36 7.08 -4.00
CA VAL A 80 -8.61 7.94 -4.94
C VAL A 80 -9.43 8.23 -6.19
N ALA A 81 -10.08 7.21 -6.75
CA ALA A 81 -10.95 7.36 -7.90
C ALA A 81 -12.19 8.22 -7.59
N ALA A 82 -12.91 7.90 -6.52
CA ALA A 82 -14.14 8.59 -6.13
C ALA A 82 -13.91 10.06 -5.77
N GLN A 83 -12.77 10.38 -5.16
CA GLN A 83 -12.39 11.73 -4.77
C GLN A 83 -11.66 12.49 -5.88
N ASN A 84 -11.47 11.87 -7.06
CA ASN A 84 -10.85 12.48 -8.23
C ASN A 84 -9.46 13.09 -7.93
N GLN A 85 -8.62 12.36 -7.18
CA GLN A 85 -7.32 12.86 -6.72
C GLN A 85 -6.24 12.77 -7.81
N LEU A 86 -6.24 11.69 -8.59
CA LEU A 86 -5.20 11.39 -9.57
C LEU A 86 -4.97 12.49 -10.64
N PRO A 87 -5.98 13.20 -11.18
CA PRO A 87 -5.74 14.25 -12.17
C PRO A 87 -4.79 15.36 -11.72
N ALA A 88 -4.81 15.73 -10.44
CA ALA A 88 -3.89 16.76 -9.91
C ALA A 88 -2.44 16.27 -9.90
N TRP A 89 -2.22 15.02 -9.50
CA TRP A 89 -0.89 14.39 -9.52
C TRP A 89 -0.35 14.25 -10.94
N LEU A 90 -1.19 13.81 -11.88
CA LEU A 90 -0.84 13.71 -13.30
C LEU A 90 -0.51 15.07 -13.91
N ALA A 91 -1.27 16.13 -13.59
CA ALA A 91 -1.00 17.47 -14.09
C ALA A 91 0.34 18.03 -13.58
N ALA A 92 0.69 17.73 -12.32
CA ALA A 92 1.93 18.20 -11.70
C ALA A 92 3.18 17.55 -12.32
N THR A 93 3.09 16.27 -12.70
CA THR A 93 4.27 15.44 -13.02
C THR A 93 4.36 15.07 -14.49
N ARG A 94 3.20 14.95 -15.17
CA ARG A 94 3.02 14.59 -16.58
C ARG A 94 3.75 13.30 -16.97
N PRO A 95 3.39 12.14 -16.39
CA PRO A 95 4.04 10.88 -16.71
C PRO A 95 3.70 10.38 -18.12
N ASP A 96 4.63 9.61 -18.70
CA ASP A 96 4.44 8.82 -19.92
C ASP A 96 4.01 7.39 -19.58
N VAL A 97 4.45 6.90 -18.42
CA VAL A 97 4.22 5.56 -17.91
C VAL A 97 3.69 5.63 -16.49
N VAL A 98 2.65 4.86 -16.17
CA VAL A 98 2.23 4.63 -14.79
C VAL A 98 2.47 3.16 -14.42
N MET A 99 3.15 2.94 -13.31
CA MET A 99 3.31 1.64 -12.67
C MET A 99 2.41 1.58 -11.44
N MET A 100 1.27 0.92 -11.56
CA MET A 100 0.25 0.90 -10.53
C MET A 100 0.31 -0.39 -9.70
N HIS A 101 0.70 -0.29 -8.42
CA HIS A 101 0.52 -1.35 -7.41
C HIS A 101 -0.43 -0.85 -6.33
N PHE A 102 -1.73 -1.16 -6.47
CA PHE A 102 -2.76 -0.55 -5.65
C PHE A 102 -3.89 -1.52 -5.32
N GLY A 103 -4.73 -1.27 -4.33
CA GLY A 103 -5.88 -2.13 -4.01
C GLY A 103 -5.69 -3.05 -2.82
N THR A 104 -4.49 -3.12 -2.23
CA THR A 104 -4.25 -3.90 -1.00
C THR A 104 -5.17 -3.45 0.13
N ASN A 105 -5.30 -2.14 0.33
CA ASN A 105 -6.18 -1.58 1.36
C ASN A 105 -7.67 -1.77 1.05
N ASP A 106 -8.06 -1.79 -0.23
CA ASP A 106 -9.43 -2.07 -0.65
C ASP A 106 -9.79 -3.54 -0.34
N VAL A 107 -8.91 -4.47 -0.71
CA VAL A 107 -9.03 -5.91 -0.39
C VAL A 107 -9.11 -6.13 1.12
N TRP A 108 -8.24 -5.46 1.88
CA TRP A 108 -8.28 -5.48 3.35
C TRP A 108 -9.62 -5.01 3.89
N SER A 109 -10.12 -3.92 3.32
CA SER A 109 -11.40 -3.29 3.69
C SER A 109 -12.62 -4.07 3.18
N ASN A 110 -12.43 -5.30 2.68
CA ASN A 110 -13.49 -6.16 2.15
C ASN A 110 -14.28 -5.51 1.01
N ILE A 111 -13.64 -4.67 0.20
CA ILE A 111 -14.26 -4.11 -0.99
C ILE A 111 -14.29 -5.20 -2.08
N PRO A 112 -15.45 -5.45 -2.73
CA PRO A 112 -15.55 -6.47 -3.77
C PRO A 112 -14.63 -6.17 -4.96
N PRO A 113 -14.02 -7.19 -5.58
CA PRO A 113 -13.16 -7.03 -6.75
C PRO A 113 -13.77 -6.17 -7.87
N ALA A 114 -15.06 -6.35 -8.17
CA ALA A 114 -15.75 -5.57 -9.20
C ALA A 114 -15.74 -4.05 -8.92
N THR A 115 -15.88 -3.65 -7.65
CA THR A 115 -15.83 -2.24 -7.23
C THR A 115 -14.41 -1.68 -7.36
N ILE A 116 -13.40 -2.47 -6.96
CA ILE A 116 -11.98 -2.07 -7.10
C ILE A 116 -11.63 -1.90 -8.58
N LEU A 117 -12.05 -2.83 -9.44
CA LEU A 117 -11.81 -2.75 -10.89
C LEU A 117 -12.60 -1.61 -11.56
N GLY A 118 -13.78 -1.26 -11.05
CA GLY A 118 -14.49 -0.03 -11.45
C GLY A 118 -13.69 1.24 -11.14
N ALA A 119 -13.03 1.28 -9.98
CA ALA A 119 -12.12 2.36 -9.63
C ALA A 119 -10.88 2.36 -10.53
N TYR A 120 -10.27 1.20 -10.79
CA TYR A 120 -9.15 1.10 -11.74
C TYR A 120 -9.52 1.63 -13.13
N THR A 121 -10.70 1.29 -13.66
CA THR A 121 -11.19 1.85 -14.93
C THR A 121 -11.27 3.39 -14.88
N THR A 122 -11.75 3.95 -13.77
CA THR A 122 -11.80 5.40 -13.56
C THR A 122 -10.39 6.02 -13.56
N LEU A 123 -9.45 5.42 -12.84
CA LEU A 123 -8.06 5.88 -12.78
C LEU A 123 -7.40 5.82 -14.17
N VAL A 124 -7.59 4.73 -14.92
CA VAL A 124 -7.09 4.59 -16.30
C VAL A 124 -7.68 5.66 -17.22
N ASN A 125 -8.96 5.98 -17.09
CA ASN A 125 -9.59 7.04 -17.87
C ASN A 125 -9.01 8.43 -17.53
N GLN A 126 -8.73 8.70 -16.25
CA GLN A 126 -8.04 9.92 -15.82
C GLN A 126 -6.61 10.00 -16.38
N MET A 127 -5.87 8.88 -16.37
CA MET A 127 -4.54 8.78 -17.00
C MET A 127 -4.60 9.11 -18.49
N ARG A 128 -5.56 8.53 -19.22
CA ARG A 128 -5.75 8.77 -20.65
C ARG A 128 -6.22 10.18 -20.99
N ALA A 129 -7.01 10.80 -20.11
CA ALA A 129 -7.38 12.20 -20.25
C ALA A 129 -6.16 13.14 -20.11
N SER A 130 -5.20 12.78 -19.25
CA SER A 130 -3.94 13.52 -19.13
C SER A 130 -2.96 13.24 -20.27
N ASN A 131 -2.89 11.98 -20.72
CA ASN A 131 -2.02 11.54 -21.80
C ASN A 131 -2.72 10.41 -22.57
N PRO A 132 -3.27 10.67 -23.77
CA PRO A 132 -3.97 9.64 -24.57
C PRO A 132 -3.10 8.43 -24.92
N GLY A 133 -1.78 8.58 -24.90
CA GLY A 133 -0.80 7.52 -25.14
C GLY A 133 -0.20 6.92 -23.87
N MET A 134 -0.77 7.17 -22.69
CA MET A 134 -0.23 6.67 -21.42
C MET A 134 -0.05 5.16 -21.48
N LYS A 135 1.16 4.69 -21.17
CA LYS A 135 1.44 3.26 -21.04
C LYS A 135 1.28 2.86 -19.59
N ILE A 136 0.54 1.79 -19.31
CA ILE A 136 0.11 1.47 -17.95
C ILE A 136 0.55 0.05 -17.63
N LEU A 137 1.35 -0.11 -16.58
CA LEU A 137 1.65 -1.40 -16.00
C LEU A 137 0.84 -1.54 -14.70
N VAL A 138 0.05 -2.60 -14.58
CA VAL A 138 -0.81 -2.84 -13.40
C VAL A 138 -0.36 -4.12 -12.72
N ALA A 139 -0.07 -4.04 -11.44
CA ALA A 139 0.27 -5.21 -10.65
C ALA A 139 -0.97 -6.09 -10.43
N LYS A 140 -0.82 -7.41 -10.61
CA LYS A 140 -1.43 -8.33 -9.62
C LYS A 140 -0.77 -8.00 -8.29
N ILE A 141 -1.52 -7.78 -7.22
CA ILE A 141 -0.92 -7.37 -5.95
C ILE A 141 -0.09 -8.52 -5.37
N ILE A 142 0.91 -8.20 -4.53
CA ILE A 142 1.56 -9.25 -3.74
C ILE A 142 0.54 -9.96 -2.84
N PRO A 143 0.77 -11.23 -2.47
CA PRO A 143 -0.10 -11.96 -1.56
C PRO A 143 -0.27 -11.21 -0.23
N LEU A 144 -1.51 -11.23 0.30
CA LEU A 144 -1.89 -10.51 1.52
C LEU A 144 -2.33 -11.51 2.58
N ASN A 145 -1.62 -11.60 3.70
CA ASN A 145 -1.96 -12.52 4.80
C ASN A 145 -1.56 -11.96 6.18
N PRO A 146 -2.10 -10.80 6.58
CA PRO A 146 -1.89 -10.26 7.91
C PRO A 146 -2.54 -11.16 8.98
N PRO A 147 -1.97 -11.25 10.19
CA PRO A 147 -2.56 -12.03 11.28
C PRO A 147 -3.93 -11.50 11.73
N THR A 148 -4.25 -10.24 11.40
CA THR A 148 -5.49 -9.55 11.78
C THR A 148 -6.63 -9.70 10.75
N CYS A 149 -6.41 -10.40 9.63
CA CYS A 149 -7.44 -10.59 8.61
C CYS A 149 -7.29 -11.97 7.95
N SER A 150 -7.96 -12.97 8.52
CA SER A 150 -7.97 -14.35 8.01
C SER A 150 -8.52 -14.49 6.59
N GLU A 151 -9.43 -13.61 6.19
CA GLU A 151 -10.11 -13.64 4.90
C GLU A 151 -9.34 -12.90 3.81
N CYS A 152 -8.35 -12.08 4.19
CA CYS A 152 -7.62 -11.23 3.25
C CYS A 152 -6.86 -12.04 2.20
N ALA A 153 -6.32 -13.21 2.56
CA ALA A 153 -5.64 -14.09 1.62
C ALA A 153 -6.57 -14.51 0.46
N GLN A 154 -7.78 -14.97 0.78
CA GLN A 154 -8.74 -15.38 -0.24
C GLN A 154 -9.30 -14.19 -1.01
N ARG A 155 -9.52 -13.04 -0.35
CA ARG A 155 -9.97 -11.81 -1.03
C ARG A 155 -8.92 -11.32 -2.04
N ALA A 156 -7.64 -11.39 -1.69
CA ALA A 156 -6.54 -11.04 -2.59
C ALA A 156 -6.52 -11.98 -3.81
N VAL A 157 -6.66 -13.30 -3.62
CA VAL A 157 -6.82 -14.26 -4.73
C VAL A 157 -7.99 -13.87 -5.65
N ASN A 158 -9.15 -13.56 -5.07
CA ASN A 158 -10.34 -13.21 -5.85
C ASN A 158 -10.14 -11.93 -6.67
N PHE A 159 -9.48 -10.93 -6.09
CA PHE A 159 -9.15 -9.68 -6.77
C PHE A 159 -8.16 -9.91 -7.91
N ASP A 160 -7.03 -10.57 -7.61
CA ASP A 160 -5.96 -10.84 -8.56
C ASP A 160 -6.39 -11.69 -9.76
N ASN A 161 -7.31 -12.64 -9.55
CA ASN A 161 -7.85 -13.46 -10.63
C ASN A 161 -8.71 -12.65 -11.61
N ALA A 162 -9.25 -11.51 -11.19
CA ALA A 162 -10.08 -10.65 -12.03
C ALA A 162 -9.26 -9.62 -12.85
N ILE A 163 -8.04 -9.29 -12.41
CA ILE A 163 -7.18 -8.27 -13.04
C ILE A 163 -6.85 -8.59 -14.52
N PRO A 164 -6.46 -9.83 -14.91
CA PRO A 164 -6.09 -10.11 -16.31
C PRO A 164 -7.21 -9.86 -17.32
N ALA A 165 -8.43 -10.30 -17.00
CA ALA A 165 -9.59 -10.09 -17.86
C ALA A 165 -9.95 -8.61 -17.97
N TRP A 166 -9.92 -7.89 -16.83
CA TRP A 166 -10.14 -6.44 -16.81
C TRP A 166 -9.09 -5.67 -17.61
N ALA A 167 -7.81 -5.99 -17.44
CA ALA A 167 -6.70 -5.32 -18.11
C ALA A 167 -6.80 -5.52 -19.62
N SER A 168 -7.07 -6.75 -20.07
CA SER A 168 -7.30 -7.07 -21.49
C SER A 168 -8.45 -6.27 -22.09
N ALA A 169 -9.59 -6.19 -21.39
CA ALA A 169 -10.76 -5.44 -21.85
C ALA A 169 -10.54 -3.91 -21.85
N THR A 170 -9.66 -3.41 -20.98
CA THR A 170 -9.38 -1.98 -20.83
C THR A 170 -8.26 -1.51 -21.76
N SER A 171 -7.36 -2.41 -22.16
CA SER A 171 -6.17 -2.12 -22.96
C SER A 171 -6.51 -1.68 -24.39
N THR A 172 -5.68 -0.82 -24.96
CA THR A 172 -5.76 -0.37 -26.37
C THR A 172 -4.38 -0.37 -26.99
N SER A 173 -4.29 -0.33 -28.33
CA SER A 173 -2.98 -0.20 -29.01
C SER A 173 -2.28 1.12 -28.71
N GLN A 174 -3.03 2.21 -28.51
CA GLN A 174 -2.50 3.54 -28.22
C GLN A 174 -2.08 3.69 -26.75
N SER A 175 -2.84 3.12 -25.82
CA SER A 175 -2.62 3.17 -24.38
C SER A 175 -2.76 1.75 -23.80
N PRO A 176 -1.68 0.95 -23.85
CA PRO A 176 -1.71 -0.42 -23.40
C PRO A 176 -1.79 -0.49 -21.87
N VAL A 177 -2.59 -1.45 -21.37
CA VAL A 177 -2.63 -1.86 -19.96
C VAL A 177 -2.04 -3.26 -19.88
N VAL A 178 -0.87 -3.39 -19.25
CA VAL A 178 -0.12 -4.65 -19.15
C VAL A 178 -0.09 -5.11 -17.71
N VAL A 179 -0.46 -6.37 -17.47
CA VAL A 179 -0.43 -6.97 -16.13
C VAL A 179 0.99 -7.40 -15.77
N VAL A 180 1.43 -7.04 -14.57
CA VAL A 180 2.68 -7.48 -13.97
C VAL A 180 2.36 -8.38 -12.79
N ASP A 181 2.77 -9.64 -12.87
CA ASP A 181 2.48 -10.64 -11.84
C ASP A 181 3.43 -10.51 -10.65
N GLN A 182 3.02 -9.77 -9.62
CA GLN A 182 3.73 -9.70 -8.33
C GLN A 182 3.38 -10.84 -7.38
N TRP A 183 2.40 -11.67 -7.74
CA TRP A 183 1.90 -12.75 -6.91
C TRP A 183 2.78 -14.00 -6.96
N THR A 184 3.07 -14.47 -8.19
CA THR A 184 3.73 -15.77 -8.37
C THR A 184 5.14 -15.78 -7.78
N GLY A 185 5.40 -16.72 -6.87
CA GLY A 185 6.71 -16.88 -6.21
C GLY A 185 6.94 -15.95 -5.01
N PHE A 186 5.93 -15.17 -4.62
CA PHE A 186 5.93 -14.35 -3.41
C PHE A 186 5.28 -15.12 -2.25
N ASN A 187 5.88 -15.08 -1.07
CA ASN A 187 5.44 -15.76 0.14
C ASN A 187 5.35 -14.76 1.28
N THR A 188 4.16 -14.56 1.84
CA THR A 188 3.94 -13.59 2.92
C THR A 188 4.80 -13.87 4.15
N GLY A 189 5.02 -15.12 4.52
CA GLY A 189 5.81 -15.47 5.71
C GLY A 189 7.31 -15.16 5.59
N THR A 190 7.88 -15.20 4.39
CA THR A 190 9.33 -14.98 4.18
C THR A 190 9.65 -13.65 3.53
N ASP A 191 8.71 -13.06 2.79
CA ASP A 191 8.94 -11.89 1.95
C ASP A 191 8.25 -10.63 2.47
N THR A 192 7.47 -10.74 3.56
CA THR A 192 6.92 -9.60 4.30
C THR A 192 7.39 -9.63 5.75
N TYR A 193 7.24 -8.52 6.47
CA TYR A 193 7.52 -8.49 7.91
C TYR A 193 6.24 -8.53 8.78
N ASP A 194 5.06 -8.31 8.18
CA ASP A 194 3.76 -8.24 8.88
C ASP A 194 2.61 -8.97 8.17
N GLY A 195 2.90 -9.68 7.07
CA GLY A 195 1.91 -10.30 6.20
C GLY A 195 1.37 -9.38 5.09
N VAL A 196 1.91 -8.17 4.96
CA VAL A 196 1.38 -7.08 4.11
C VAL A 196 2.49 -6.39 3.33
N HIS A 197 3.48 -5.88 4.04
CA HIS A 197 4.50 -5.00 3.50
C HIS A 197 5.79 -5.77 3.25
N PRO A 198 6.42 -5.58 2.08
CA PRO A 198 7.61 -6.32 1.72
C PRO A 198 8.76 -6.04 2.70
N ASN A 199 9.52 -7.08 3.03
CA ASN A 199 10.86 -6.94 3.57
C ASN A 199 11.89 -6.84 2.42
N ALA A 200 13.19 -6.82 2.71
CA ALA A 200 14.22 -6.72 1.67
C ALA A 200 14.15 -7.82 0.59
N ALA A 201 13.77 -9.05 0.94
CA ALA A 201 13.61 -10.14 -0.02
C ALA A 201 12.34 -9.93 -0.88
N GLY A 202 11.25 -9.50 -0.28
CA GLY A 202 10.04 -9.11 -1.00
C GLY A 202 10.26 -7.94 -1.95
N ASP A 203 11.00 -6.91 -1.51
CA ASP A 203 11.36 -5.76 -2.32
C ASP A 203 12.15 -6.17 -3.58
N GLN A 204 13.09 -7.10 -3.43
CA GLN A 204 13.86 -7.63 -4.56
C GLN A 204 12.93 -8.35 -5.56
N LYS A 205 12.01 -9.19 -5.06
CA LYS A 205 11.04 -9.89 -5.92
C LYS A 205 10.12 -8.92 -6.66
N ILE A 206 9.67 -7.86 -5.98
CA ILE A 206 8.83 -6.82 -6.61
C ILE A 206 9.59 -6.13 -7.74
N ALA A 207 10.84 -5.74 -7.48
CA ALA A 207 11.70 -5.11 -8.49
C ALA A 207 11.99 -6.06 -9.67
N ASP A 208 12.21 -7.36 -9.41
CA ASP A 208 12.48 -8.38 -10.44
C ASP A 208 11.30 -8.59 -11.39
N ARG A 209 10.06 -8.41 -10.92
CA ARG A 209 8.85 -8.49 -11.75
C ARG A 209 8.60 -7.21 -12.53
N TRP A 210 8.84 -6.05 -11.92
CA TRP A 210 8.67 -4.77 -12.60
C TRP A 210 9.69 -4.55 -13.72
N TYR A 211 10.95 -4.89 -13.49
CA TYR A 211 12.05 -4.61 -14.41
C TYR A 211 11.80 -5.08 -15.85
N PRO A 212 11.55 -6.38 -16.14
CA PRO A 212 11.36 -6.83 -17.52
C PRO A 212 10.12 -6.22 -18.18
N ALA A 213 9.03 -6.00 -17.43
CA ALA A 213 7.83 -5.38 -17.96
C ALA A 213 8.07 -3.92 -18.38
N LEU A 214 8.77 -3.16 -17.54
CA LEU A 214 9.12 -1.78 -17.82
C LEU A 214 10.11 -1.66 -18.98
N VAL A 215 11.17 -2.48 -19.00
CA VAL A 215 12.16 -2.48 -20.10
C VAL A 215 11.52 -2.78 -21.45
N ASN A 216 10.62 -3.77 -21.52
CA ASN A 216 9.89 -4.09 -22.75
C ASN A 216 9.08 -2.89 -23.25
N LEU A 217 8.40 -2.21 -22.33
CA LEU A 217 7.58 -1.04 -22.60
C LEU A 217 8.43 0.16 -23.08
N LEU A 218 9.59 0.39 -22.44
CA LEU A 218 10.55 1.44 -22.81
C LEU A 218 11.18 1.17 -24.18
N SER A 219 11.42 -0.10 -24.52
CA SER A 219 12.02 -0.49 -25.81
C SER A 219 11.05 -0.50 -26.99
N GLY A 220 9.75 -0.25 -26.75
CA GLY A 220 8.70 -0.36 -27.78
C GLY A 220 8.31 -1.79 -28.12
N SER A 221 8.85 -2.78 -27.39
CA SER A 221 8.54 -4.20 -27.52
C SER A 221 7.25 -4.49 -26.77
N SER A 222 6.09 -4.50 -27.46
CA SER A 222 4.84 -4.93 -26.80
C SER A 222 4.88 -6.44 -26.55
N PRO A 223 4.81 -6.94 -25.30
CA PRO A 223 4.70 -8.36 -25.06
C PRO A 223 3.31 -8.85 -25.48
N THR A 224 3.26 -9.89 -26.30
CA THR A 224 2.04 -10.69 -26.50
C THR A 224 1.73 -11.42 -25.19
N PRO A 225 0.52 -11.31 -24.61
CA PRO A 225 0.19 -12.03 -23.39
C PRO A 225 0.28 -13.54 -23.65
N THR A 226 1.20 -14.21 -22.96
CA THR A 226 1.24 -15.68 -22.91
C THR A 226 0.11 -16.13 -21.98
N VAL A 227 -1.02 -16.51 -22.55
CA VAL A 227 -2.03 -17.30 -21.84
C VAL A 227 -1.47 -18.70 -21.60
N THR A 228 -1.00 -18.96 -20.38
CA THR A 228 -0.79 -20.34 -19.93
C THR A 228 -2.15 -20.91 -19.52
N PRO A 229 -2.67 -21.97 -20.18
CA PRO A 229 -3.95 -22.56 -19.80
C PRO A 229 -3.85 -23.17 -18.38
N THR A 230 -4.60 -22.60 -17.44
CA THR A 230 -4.78 -23.17 -16.10
C THR A 230 -5.71 -24.38 -16.21
N ALA A 231 -5.23 -25.56 -15.78
CA ALA A 231 -6.06 -26.75 -15.68
C ALA A 231 -7.22 -26.53 -14.71
N THR A 232 -8.44 -26.84 -15.15
CA THR A 232 -9.65 -26.88 -14.32
C THR A 232 -9.45 -27.85 -13.15
N PRO A 233 -9.56 -27.44 -11.88
CA PRO A 233 -9.52 -28.38 -10.78
C PRO A 233 -10.82 -29.21 -10.75
N THR A 234 -10.69 -30.51 -10.95
CA THR A 234 -11.76 -31.48 -10.67
C THR A 234 -11.91 -31.60 -9.16
N VAL A 235 -13.00 -31.07 -8.61
CA VAL A 235 -13.38 -31.25 -7.20
C VAL A 235 -13.94 -32.66 -6.99
N THR A 236 -13.20 -33.49 -6.25
CA THR A 236 -13.70 -34.76 -5.71
C THR A 236 -14.43 -34.47 -4.38
N PRO A 237 -15.73 -34.79 -4.24
CA PRO A 237 -16.45 -34.53 -3.00
C PRO A 237 -15.94 -35.44 -1.88
N THR A 238 -15.44 -34.83 -0.80
CA THR A 238 -15.08 -35.54 0.44
C THR A 238 -16.24 -35.47 1.42
N ALA A 239 -16.59 -36.60 2.02
CA ALA A 239 -17.76 -36.79 2.86
C ALA A 239 -17.74 -35.97 4.17
N THR A 240 -18.92 -35.49 4.54
CA THR A 240 -19.26 -34.76 5.77
C THR A 240 -19.03 -35.60 7.03
N PRO A 241 -18.33 -35.10 8.07
CA PRO A 241 -18.40 -35.70 9.39
C PRO A 241 -19.64 -35.21 10.16
N THR A 242 -20.41 -36.15 10.68
CA THR A 242 -21.53 -35.93 11.62
C THR A 242 -20.97 -35.55 12.99
N VAL A 243 -21.34 -34.37 13.51
CA VAL A 243 -21.10 -33.99 14.91
C VAL A 243 -22.39 -34.02 15.72
N THR A 244 -22.36 -34.74 16.83
CA THR A 244 -23.40 -34.87 17.85
C THR A 244 -23.52 -33.57 18.67
N PRO A 245 -24.73 -33.10 19.04
CA PRO A 245 -24.89 -31.87 19.82
C PRO A 245 -24.50 -32.07 21.29
N THR A 246 -23.67 -31.15 21.80
CA THR A 246 -23.37 -31.02 23.25
C THR A 246 -24.11 -29.82 23.81
N VAL A 247 -24.80 -30.04 24.93
CA VAL A 247 -25.66 -29.09 25.65
C VAL A 247 -24.95 -27.83 26.15
N THR A 248 -25.66 -26.71 26.11
CA THR A 248 -25.26 -25.39 26.62
C THR A 248 -25.77 -25.17 28.04
N PRO A 249 -24.94 -24.70 29.01
CA PRO A 249 -25.46 -24.15 30.26
C PRO A 249 -25.81 -22.65 30.11
N THR A 250 -26.96 -22.29 30.67
CA THR A 250 -27.45 -20.92 30.85
C THR A 250 -26.58 -20.15 31.86
N VAL A 251 -26.15 -18.94 31.52
CA VAL A 251 -25.56 -17.99 32.50
C VAL A 251 -26.48 -16.79 32.69
N THR A 252 -26.76 -16.51 33.96
CA THR A 252 -27.47 -15.35 34.51
C THR A 252 -26.69 -14.05 34.25
N PRO A 253 -27.34 -12.93 33.86
CA PRO A 253 -26.64 -11.67 33.63
C PRO A 253 -26.25 -10.98 34.94
N THR A 254 -24.96 -10.72 35.10
CA THR A 254 -24.42 -9.81 36.12
C THR A 254 -24.32 -8.40 35.53
N VAL A 255 -24.97 -7.43 36.16
CA VAL A 255 -24.86 -5.99 35.85
C VAL A 255 -23.59 -5.39 36.47
N THR A 256 -22.79 -4.63 35.68
CA THR A 256 -21.79 -3.55 35.98
C THR A 256 -20.63 -3.59 34.96
N PRO A 257 -20.02 -2.48 34.46
CA PRO A 257 -20.50 -1.12 34.18
C PRO A 257 -20.57 -0.81 32.66
N ALA A 258 -21.40 0.16 32.28
CA ALA A 258 -21.56 0.66 30.91
C ALA A 258 -20.41 1.60 30.52
N GLY A 259 -19.52 1.14 29.63
CA GLY A 259 -18.46 1.96 29.03
C GLY A 259 -17.05 1.58 29.51
N GLY A 260 -16.55 0.44 29.04
CA GLY A 260 -15.16 0.04 29.24
C GLY A 260 -14.34 0.26 27.98
N CYS A 261 -13.16 0.87 28.10
CA CYS A 261 -12.15 0.85 27.05
C CYS A 261 -10.77 0.56 27.66
N THR A 262 -9.98 -0.25 26.95
CA THR A 262 -8.57 -0.50 27.29
C THR A 262 -7.69 -0.17 26.11
N ALA A 263 -6.49 0.36 26.37
CA ALA A 263 -5.47 0.56 25.35
C ALA A 263 -4.19 -0.19 25.75
N THR A 264 -3.62 -0.94 24.81
CA THR A 264 -2.40 -1.72 25.04
C THR A 264 -1.32 -1.30 24.07
N PHE A 265 -0.14 -0.97 24.60
CA PHE A 265 1.04 -0.62 23.82
C PHE A 265 1.85 -1.85 23.44
N LYS A 266 2.39 -1.85 22.22
CA LYS A 266 3.40 -2.78 21.74
C LYS A 266 4.50 -1.98 21.04
N ASN A 267 5.76 -2.22 21.41
CA ASN A 267 6.90 -1.79 20.60
C ASN A 267 6.99 -2.75 19.39
N ALA A 268 6.73 -2.22 18.20
CA ALA A 268 6.73 -2.97 16.95
C ALA A 268 8.12 -3.03 16.28
N GLY A 269 9.07 -2.21 16.74
CA GLY A 269 10.43 -2.15 16.24
C GLY A 269 11.15 -0.92 16.78
N GLN A 270 12.46 -1.02 16.99
CA GLN A 270 13.28 0.08 17.49
C GLN A 270 14.62 0.18 16.76
N TRP A 271 15.16 1.39 16.70
CA TRP A 271 16.44 1.74 16.10
C TRP A 271 17.16 2.82 16.93
N PRO A 272 18.45 3.11 16.67
CA PRO A 272 19.14 4.16 17.38
C PRO A 272 18.41 5.51 17.26
N GLY A 273 17.88 6.00 18.40
CA GLY A 273 17.18 7.27 18.49
C GLY A 273 15.68 7.25 18.15
N GLY A 274 15.07 6.08 17.93
CA GLY A 274 13.63 6.00 17.69
C GLY A 274 13.02 4.60 17.68
N PHE A 275 11.70 4.57 17.61
CA PHE A 275 10.89 3.35 17.64
C PHE A 275 9.55 3.51 16.93
N GLN A 276 8.94 2.37 16.64
CA GLN A 276 7.58 2.24 16.18
C GLN A 276 6.70 1.72 17.31
N GLY A 277 5.74 2.54 17.73
CA GLY A 277 4.70 2.17 18.68
C GLY A 277 3.43 1.73 17.96
N GLU A 278 2.82 0.67 18.47
CA GLU A 278 1.48 0.24 18.08
C GLU A 278 0.58 0.22 19.32
N VAL A 279 -0.63 0.79 19.20
CA VAL A 279 -1.62 0.84 20.27
C VAL A 279 -2.91 0.19 19.80
N THR A 280 -3.31 -0.87 20.51
CA THR A 280 -4.60 -1.52 20.31
C THR A 280 -5.61 -0.99 21.32
N VAL A 281 -6.69 -0.42 20.82
CA VAL A 281 -7.84 0.08 21.59
C VAL A 281 -8.94 -0.95 21.53
N LYS A 282 -9.44 -1.41 22.67
CA LYS A 282 -10.50 -2.41 22.76
C LYS A 282 -11.69 -1.89 23.56
N ASN A 283 -12.89 -2.04 23.01
CA ASN A 283 -14.12 -1.83 23.76
C ASN A 283 -14.36 -3.04 24.67
N THR A 284 -14.24 -2.82 25.98
CA THR A 284 -14.50 -3.84 27.02
C THR A 284 -15.85 -3.65 27.70
N GLY A 285 -16.62 -2.63 27.29
CA GLY A 285 -17.99 -2.42 27.73
C GLY A 285 -18.98 -3.36 27.04
N THR A 286 -20.24 -3.24 27.45
CA THR A 286 -21.37 -4.04 26.94
C THR A 286 -22.16 -3.35 25.84
N ALA A 287 -21.84 -2.10 25.50
CA ALA A 287 -22.46 -1.33 24.42
C ALA A 287 -21.40 -0.85 23.42
N ALA A 288 -21.82 -0.61 22.18
CA ALA A 288 -20.91 -0.07 21.16
C ALA A 288 -20.48 1.36 21.51
N THR A 289 -19.21 1.69 21.24
CA THR A 289 -18.68 3.06 21.36
C THR A 289 -18.69 3.71 19.99
N SER A 290 -18.92 5.02 19.91
CA SER A 290 -18.90 5.76 18.65
C SER A 290 -17.52 6.33 18.33
N ALA A 291 -16.73 6.55 19.37
CA ALA A 291 -15.38 7.07 19.30
C ALA A 291 -14.55 6.56 20.49
N TRP A 292 -13.23 6.72 20.39
CA TRP A 292 -12.30 6.43 21.47
C TRP A 292 -11.17 7.45 21.49
N THR A 293 -10.62 7.68 22.67
CA THR A 293 -9.40 8.49 22.87
C THR A 293 -8.44 7.74 23.78
N VAL A 294 -7.17 7.68 23.39
CA VAL A 294 -6.07 7.16 24.20
C VAL A 294 -5.18 8.30 24.64
N ARG A 295 -4.76 8.29 25.91
CA ARG A 295 -3.87 9.30 26.50
C ARG A 295 -2.73 8.64 27.26
N TRP A 296 -1.57 9.26 27.22
CA TRP A 296 -0.42 8.91 28.03
C TRP A 296 0.55 10.08 28.14
N THR A 297 1.53 9.96 29.02
CA THR A 297 2.62 10.93 29.15
C THR A 297 3.93 10.21 28.83
N PHE A 298 4.76 10.78 27.97
CA PHE A 298 6.11 10.25 27.72
C PHE A 298 7.05 10.64 28.86
N ALA A 299 7.75 9.66 29.42
CA ALA A 299 8.60 9.87 30.59
C ALA A 299 10.02 10.35 30.22
N ASP A 300 10.52 9.94 29.05
CA ASP A 300 11.96 9.97 28.75
C ASP A 300 12.31 10.79 27.50
N GLY A 301 11.61 11.92 27.32
CA GLY A 301 11.85 12.84 26.20
C GLY A 301 11.44 12.30 24.83
N GLN A 302 10.57 11.28 24.81
CA GLN A 302 10.06 10.72 23.56
C GLN A 302 9.13 11.72 22.84
N ARG A 303 9.15 11.70 21.51
CA ARG A 303 8.31 12.56 20.66
C ARG A 303 7.77 11.79 19.48
N ILE A 304 6.46 11.83 19.24
CA ILE A 304 5.88 11.27 18.02
C ILE A 304 6.25 12.15 16.82
N ASN A 305 6.87 11.54 15.82
CA ASN A 305 7.23 12.16 14.55
C ASN A 305 6.15 11.93 13.49
N GLN A 306 5.48 10.78 13.52
CA GLN A 306 4.45 10.40 12.57
C GLN A 306 3.42 9.49 13.23
N ILE A 307 2.15 9.61 12.86
CA ILE A 307 1.06 8.76 13.36
C ILE A 307 0.18 8.33 12.17
N TRP A 308 -0.41 7.16 12.25
CA TRP A 308 -1.45 6.68 11.33
C TRP A 308 -2.60 6.05 12.09
N ASN A 309 -3.79 6.03 11.47
CA ASN A 309 -5.04 5.54 12.05
C ASN A 309 -5.45 6.24 13.37
N GLY A 310 -4.94 7.44 13.62
CA GLY A 310 -5.30 8.25 14.78
C GLY A 310 -5.01 9.73 14.54
N THR A 311 -5.76 10.61 15.20
CA THR A 311 -5.53 12.06 15.21
C THR A 311 -4.79 12.43 16.50
N LEU A 312 -3.58 12.93 16.35
CA LEU A 312 -2.68 13.28 17.45
C LEU A 312 -2.90 14.71 17.96
N THR A 313 -2.88 14.89 19.28
CA THR A 313 -2.74 16.17 19.97
C THR A 313 -1.64 16.02 21.02
N VAL A 314 -0.69 16.95 21.04
CA VAL A 314 0.44 16.94 21.98
C VAL A 314 0.48 18.24 22.77
N ASN A 315 0.65 18.15 24.09
CA ASN A 315 0.93 19.29 24.95
C ASN A 315 2.11 18.96 25.87
N GLY A 316 3.30 19.45 25.54
CA GLY A 316 4.52 19.06 26.24
C GLY A 316 4.80 17.56 26.09
N ALA A 317 4.83 16.83 27.22
CA ALA A 317 5.00 15.38 27.24
C ALA A 317 3.68 14.60 27.17
N ASP A 318 2.54 15.29 27.29
CA ASP A 318 1.21 14.66 27.25
C ASP A 318 0.77 14.43 25.81
N VAL A 319 0.38 13.20 25.53
CA VAL A 319 -0.09 12.73 24.24
C VAL A 319 -1.54 12.30 24.35
N SER A 320 -2.36 12.78 23.40
CA SER A 320 -3.74 12.32 23.21
C SER A 320 -3.92 11.92 21.76
N VAL A 321 -4.40 10.70 21.53
CA VAL A 321 -4.74 10.19 20.19
C VAL A 321 -6.22 9.83 20.17
N ARG A 322 -6.97 10.45 19.26
CA ARG A 322 -8.37 10.11 18.98
C ARG A 322 -8.46 9.23 17.75
N ASN A 323 -9.50 8.42 17.66
CA ASN A 323 -9.85 7.70 16.44
C ASN A 323 -9.98 8.65 15.23
N VAL A 324 -9.65 8.13 14.05
CA VAL A 324 -10.04 8.74 12.77
C VAL A 324 -11.45 8.28 12.39
N GLY A 325 -12.09 8.96 11.44
CA GLY A 325 -13.52 8.83 11.18
C GLY A 325 -14.03 7.39 10.97
N TRP A 326 -13.20 6.49 10.43
CA TRP A 326 -13.61 5.11 10.11
C TRP A 326 -13.32 4.09 11.22
N ASN A 327 -12.45 4.37 12.20
CA ASN A 327 -12.08 3.39 13.24
C ASN A 327 -12.61 3.71 14.65
N GLY A 328 -13.52 4.67 14.78
CA GLY A 328 -14.10 5.06 16.08
C GLY A 328 -15.17 4.12 16.61
N SER A 329 -15.98 3.57 15.71
CA SER A 329 -17.13 2.73 16.08
C SER A 329 -16.67 1.32 16.44
N LEU A 330 -16.77 0.94 17.72
CA LEU A 330 -16.38 -0.38 18.21
C LEU A 330 -17.54 -1.06 18.94
N SER A 331 -18.04 -2.17 18.41
CA SER A 331 -18.96 -3.06 19.14
C SER A 331 -18.30 -3.63 20.40
N PRO A 332 -19.09 -4.13 21.39
CA PRO A 332 -18.55 -4.83 22.55
C PRO A 332 -17.54 -5.93 22.15
N GLY A 333 -16.34 -5.88 22.72
CA GLY A 333 -15.25 -6.82 22.44
C GLY A 333 -14.42 -6.52 21.18
N ALA A 334 -14.84 -5.58 20.33
CA ALA A 334 -14.11 -5.18 19.14
C ALA A 334 -12.91 -4.28 19.47
N SER A 335 -11.96 -4.23 18.55
CA SER A 335 -10.74 -3.43 18.69
C SER A 335 -10.46 -2.59 17.44
N ALA A 336 -9.75 -1.49 17.63
CA ALA A 336 -9.05 -0.74 16.59
C ALA A 336 -7.58 -0.60 16.95
N THR A 337 -6.74 -0.31 15.96
CA THR A 337 -5.31 -0.10 16.17
C THR A 337 -4.85 1.18 15.49
N PHE A 338 -3.98 1.90 16.16
CA PHE A 338 -3.19 2.98 15.56
C PHE A 338 -1.71 2.77 15.83
N GLY A 339 -0.88 3.34 14.97
CA GLY A 339 0.57 3.24 15.13
C GLY A 339 1.24 4.59 14.94
N PHE A 340 2.47 4.69 15.41
CA PHE A 340 3.26 5.90 15.33
C PHE A 340 4.75 5.59 15.26
N LEU A 341 5.51 6.50 14.65
CA LEU A 341 6.96 6.57 14.80
C LEU A 341 7.27 7.65 15.85
N ALA A 342 8.16 7.34 16.78
CA ALA A 342 8.62 8.28 17.78
C ALA A 342 10.14 8.24 17.92
N SER A 343 10.72 9.39 18.27
CA SER A 343 12.12 9.55 18.64
C SER A 343 12.24 9.57 20.17
N TRP A 344 13.42 9.25 20.72
CA TRP A 344 13.72 9.43 22.14
C TRP A 344 15.10 10.08 22.32
N ASN A 345 15.27 10.84 23.41
CA ASN A 345 16.56 11.42 23.84
C ASN A 345 16.94 10.95 25.26
N GLY A 346 16.42 9.80 25.68
CA GLY A 346 16.59 9.20 27.00
C GLY A 346 16.41 7.68 26.95
N GLY A 347 15.61 7.13 27.88
CA GLY A 347 15.21 5.72 27.91
C GLY A 347 13.99 5.37 27.04
N ASP A 348 13.70 4.08 26.92
CA ASP A 348 12.52 3.52 26.23
C ASP A 348 11.56 2.87 27.24
N GLY A 349 11.12 3.65 28.23
CA GLY A 349 10.06 3.21 29.13
C GLY A 349 8.73 3.06 28.38
N ALA A 350 8.12 1.87 28.43
CA ALA A 350 6.82 1.65 27.83
C ALA A 350 5.76 2.59 28.46
N PRO A 351 4.97 3.31 27.65
CA PRO A 351 4.01 4.27 28.18
C PRO A 351 2.85 3.56 28.89
N VAL A 352 2.38 4.15 30.00
CA VAL A 352 1.14 3.73 30.65
C VAL A 352 -0.03 4.40 29.93
N LEU A 353 -0.83 3.62 29.22
CA LEU A 353 -1.94 4.13 28.43
C LEU A 353 -3.25 4.18 29.22
N ALA A 354 -3.99 5.27 29.09
CA ALA A 354 -5.38 5.39 29.52
C ALA A 354 -6.30 5.47 28.29
N CYS A 355 -7.38 4.70 28.26
CA CYS A 355 -8.41 4.81 27.22
C CYS A 355 -9.71 5.36 27.79
N SER A 356 -10.40 6.19 27.02
CA SER A 356 -11.77 6.64 27.31
C SER A 356 -12.68 6.39 26.10
N PRO A 357 -13.81 5.66 26.25
CA PRO A 357 -14.84 5.59 25.23
C PRO A 357 -15.58 6.93 25.13
N MET A 358 -16.04 7.30 23.93
CA MET A 358 -16.79 8.53 23.66
C MET A 358 -18.11 8.30 22.93
#